data_AF-A0A162KPU8-F1
#
_entry.id   AF-A0A162KPU8-F1
#
_cell.length_a   1.000
_cell.length_b   1.000
_cell.length_c   1.000
_cell.angle_alpha   90.00
_cell.angle_beta   90.00
_cell.angle_gamma   90.00
#
_symmetry.space_group_name_H-M   'P 1'
#
loop_
_entity.id
_entity.type
_entity.pdbx_description
1 polymer ?
#
loop_
_entity_poly.entity_id
_entity_poly.type
_entity_poly.pdbx_seq_one_letter_code
_entity_poly.pdbx_strand_id
1 'polypeptide(L)'
;MIAVFQSELYRVRKSKTFIVCLSLAIFFVLALAISYNYDYVRVPEKAGSLVFPSLADFTEYLFSDYSMISPLLLFLIVHITSDFKQELYPVLLSKGIKRTAIFWGKLLSCLCAMMLYLVICIVFAYAVIFTMWANISGVNIPVFEIGTYLSIQFLSFGAYTTFVLMICYLLRNRTTSFFVNYLLIAVLWLYLTKIGIALDMSYPLYQYWIVGLSNGLQIEQIPHNIGRIIVTITLYFIIPIAVTRTTFCHFDIKNSEKGKL
;
A
#
# COMPACT_ATOMS: atom_id res chain seq x y z
N MET A 1 20.47 -14.18 6.01
CA MET A 1 19.39 -13.37 5.42
C MET A 1 18.06 -14.11 5.45
N ILE A 2 17.99 -15.32 4.88
CA ILE A 2 16.77 -16.16 4.85
C ILE A 2 16.19 -16.41 6.25
N ALA A 3 17.01 -16.76 7.24
CA ALA A 3 16.53 -16.98 8.61
C ALA A 3 15.89 -15.73 9.26
N VAL A 4 16.44 -14.54 8.99
CA VAL A 4 15.88 -13.26 9.48
C VAL A 4 14.55 -12.96 8.80
N PHE A 5 14.47 -13.19 7.50
CA PHE A 5 13.24 -13.05 6.76
C PHE A 5 12.15 -14.01 7.27
N GLN A 6 12.49 -15.28 7.50
CA GLN A 6 11.56 -16.27 8.07
C GLN A 6 11.07 -15.85 9.47
N SER A 7 11.95 -15.33 10.33
CA SER A 7 11.54 -14.84 11.65
C SER A 7 10.59 -13.64 11.57
N GLU A 8 10.85 -12.70 10.65
CA GLU A 8 9.96 -11.54 10.46
C GLU A 8 8.62 -11.96 9.87
N LEU A 9 8.59 -12.88 8.91
CA LEU A 9 7.36 -13.42 8.33
C LEU A 9 6.52 -14.16 9.39
N TYR A 10 7.18 -14.90 10.29
CA TYR A 10 6.52 -15.53 11.43
C TYR A 10 5.87 -14.51 12.36
N ARG A 11 6.55 -13.38 12.64
CA ARG A 11 6.01 -12.27 13.43
C ARG A 11 4.78 -11.66 12.78
N VAL A 12 4.79 -11.47 11.45
CA VAL A 12 3.61 -10.98 10.70
C VAL A 12 2.45 -11.94 10.86
N ARG A 13 2.67 -13.24 10.61
CA ARG A 13 1.62 -14.27 10.68
C ARG A 13 0.96 -14.36 12.06
N LYS A 14 1.72 -14.19 13.14
CA LYS A 14 1.21 -14.22 14.52
C LYS A 14 0.73 -12.86 15.05
N SER A 15 0.88 -11.80 14.26
CA SER A 15 0.52 -10.45 14.69
C SER A 15 -1.00 -10.30 14.78
N LYS A 16 -1.51 -10.03 15.99
CA LYS A 16 -2.91 -9.65 16.19
C LYS A 16 -3.26 -8.38 15.40
N THR A 17 -2.32 -7.44 15.27
CA THR A 17 -2.51 -6.21 14.50
C THR A 17 -2.77 -6.51 13.03
N PHE A 18 -2.06 -7.47 12.43
CA PHE A 18 -2.28 -7.85 11.04
C PHE A 18 -3.70 -8.37 10.83
N ILE A 19 -4.16 -9.27 11.71
CA ILE A 19 -5.51 -9.85 11.64
C ILE A 19 -6.59 -8.76 11.81
N VAL A 20 -6.44 -7.86 12.77
CA VAL A 20 -7.41 -6.76 13.00
C VAL A 20 -7.46 -5.81 11.80
N CYS A 21 -6.31 -5.45 11.24
CA CYS A 21 -6.26 -4.58 10.07
C CYS A 21 -6.84 -5.26 8.82
N LEU A 22 -6.63 -6.58 8.69
CA LEU A 22 -7.22 -7.38 7.62
C LEU A 22 -8.73 -7.47 7.76
N SER A 23 -9.26 -7.74 8.96
CA SER A 23 -10.71 -7.76 9.19
C SER A 23 -11.36 -6.41 8.91
N LEU A 24 -10.69 -5.31 9.28
CA LEU A 24 -11.18 -3.97 9.00
C LEU A 24 -11.18 -3.66 7.49
N ALA A 25 -10.16 -4.09 6.76
CA ALA A 25 -10.14 -3.96 5.30
C ALA A 25 -11.25 -4.77 4.64
N ILE A 26 -11.44 -6.02 5.05
CA ILE A 26 -12.49 -6.88 4.51
C ILE A 26 -13.86 -6.22 4.70
N PHE A 27 -14.10 -5.59 5.85
CA PHE A 27 -15.32 -4.80 6.08
C PHE A 27 -15.46 -3.62 5.11
N PHE A 28 -14.38 -2.85 4.88
CA PHE A 28 -14.43 -1.76 3.90
C PHE A 28 -14.62 -2.24 2.47
N VAL A 29 -13.95 -3.32 2.08
CA VAL A 29 -14.12 -3.96 0.75
C VAL A 29 -15.56 -4.43 0.55
N LEU A 30 -16.17 -5.02 1.58
CA LEU A 30 -17.57 -5.41 1.55
C LEU A 30 -18.48 -4.18 1.32
N ALA A 31 -18.25 -3.10 2.07
CA ALA A 31 -19.02 -1.87 1.91
C ALA A 31 -18.86 -1.26 0.50
N LEU A 32 -17.65 -1.26 -0.05
CA LEU A 32 -17.38 -0.78 -1.41
C LEU A 32 -18.07 -1.64 -2.47
N ALA A 33 -18.01 -2.97 -2.35
CA ALA A 33 -18.67 -3.87 -3.28
C ALA A 33 -20.21 -3.69 -3.28
N ILE A 34 -20.79 -3.53 -2.09
CA ILE A 34 -22.23 -3.24 -1.96
C ILE A 34 -22.58 -1.89 -2.59
N SER A 35 -21.78 -0.85 -2.32
CA SER A 35 -22.01 0.51 -2.84
C SER A 35 -21.94 0.53 -4.36
N TYR A 36 -20.90 -0.08 -4.94
CA TYR A 36 -20.76 -0.19 -6.39
C TYR A 36 -21.98 -0.87 -7.04
N ASN A 37 -22.41 -2.00 -6.49
CA ASN A 37 -23.57 -2.72 -7.02
C ASN A 37 -24.88 -1.94 -6.86
N TYR A 38 -25.00 -1.11 -5.81
CA TYR A 38 -26.17 -0.25 -5.64
C TYR A 38 -26.18 0.88 -6.68
N ASP A 39 -25.09 1.64 -6.76
CA ASP A 39 -25.01 2.87 -7.56
C ASP A 39 -24.91 2.61 -9.06
N TYR A 40 -24.13 1.61 -9.48
CA TYR A 40 -23.83 1.37 -10.89
C TYR A 40 -24.66 0.26 -11.52
N VAL A 41 -25.33 -0.58 -10.72
CA VAL A 41 -26.11 -1.71 -11.24
C VAL A 41 -27.60 -1.56 -10.93
N ARG A 42 -27.97 -1.46 -9.65
CA ARG A 42 -29.39 -1.44 -9.26
C ARG A 42 -30.12 -0.13 -9.57
N VAL A 43 -29.47 1.03 -9.37
CA VAL A 43 -30.08 2.32 -9.67
C VAL A 43 -30.34 2.48 -11.18
N PRO A 44 -29.37 2.18 -12.06
CA PRO A 44 -29.60 2.29 -13.50
C PRO A 44 -30.57 1.23 -14.04
N GLU A 45 -30.59 0.02 -13.46
CA GLU A 45 -31.59 -1.01 -13.77
C GLU A 45 -33.01 -0.52 -13.46
N LYS A 46 -33.22 0.10 -12.29
CA LYS A 46 -34.52 0.70 -11.91
C LYS A 46 -34.92 1.90 -12.78
N ALA A 47 -33.94 2.59 -13.35
CA ALA A 47 -34.16 3.69 -14.30
C ALA A 47 -34.46 3.19 -15.73
N GLY A 48 -34.47 1.88 -15.97
CA GLY A 48 -34.77 1.28 -17.28
C GLY A 48 -33.60 1.26 -18.26
N SER A 49 -32.37 1.49 -17.78
CA SER A 49 -31.17 1.37 -18.61
C SER A 49 -30.63 -0.07 -18.63
N LEU A 50 -30.17 -0.53 -19.80
CA LEU A 50 -29.47 -1.81 -19.94
C LEU A 50 -28.09 -1.68 -19.29
N VAL A 51 -27.88 -2.37 -18.16
CA VAL A 51 -26.61 -2.38 -17.45
C VAL A 51 -25.80 -3.61 -17.85
N PHE A 52 -24.61 -3.38 -18.39
CA PHE A 52 -23.61 -4.42 -18.62
C PHE A 52 -22.46 -4.19 -17.62
N PRO A 53 -22.51 -4.80 -16.42
CA PRO A 53 -21.47 -4.58 -15.44
C PRO A 53 -20.13 -5.12 -15.95
N SER A 54 -19.10 -4.28 -15.87
CA SER A 54 -17.72 -4.60 -16.22
C SER A 54 -16.92 -4.89 -14.96
N LEU A 55 -16.14 -5.98 -14.96
CA LEU A 55 -15.22 -6.26 -13.86
C LEU A 55 -14.05 -5.27 -13.82
N ALA A 56 -13.69 -4.70 -14.98
CA ALA A 56 -12.64 -3.69 -15.08
C ALA A 56 -13.00 -2.44 -14.26
N ASP A 57 -14.19 -1.91 -14.48
CA ASP A 57 -14.72 -0.71 -13.82
C ASP A 57 -14.85 -0.92 -12.30
N PHE A 58 -15.29 -2.12 -11.88
CA PHE A 58 -15.30 -2.49 -10.46
C PHE A 58 -13.88 -2.52 -9.88
N THR A 59 -12.91 -3.03 -10.62
CA THR A 59 -11.52 -3.09 -10.18
C THR A 59 -10.91 -1.70 -10.06
N GLU A 60 -11.18 -0.80 -11.00
CA GLU A 60 -10.81 0.62 -10.89
C GLU A 60 -11.44 1.26 -9.65
N TYR A 61 -12.74 1.08 -9.47
CA TYR A 61 -13.47 1.59 -8.32
C TYR A 61 -12.88 1.11 -6.99
N LEU A 62 -12.55 -0.17 -6.88
CA LEU A 62 -11.97 -0.78 -5.68
C LEU A 62 -10.67 -0.09 -5.23
N PHE A 63 -9.84 0.37 -6.18
CA PHE A 63 -8.55 1.00 -5.90
C PHE A 63 -8.58 2.53 -5.93
N SER A 64 -9.65 3.13 -6.43
CA SER A 64 -9.87 4.58 -6.38
C SER A 64 -10.03 5.10 -4.93
N ASP A 65 -10.54 4.26 -4.03
CA ASP A 65 -10.72 4.61 -2.63
C ASP A 65 -9.54 4.23 -1.73
N TYR A 66 -9.13 5.15 -0.85
CA TYR A 66 -8.06 4.93 0.13
C TYR A 66 -8.43 3.98 1.27
N SER A 67 -9.66 3.45 1.28
CA SER A 67 -10.23 2.62 2.34
C SER A 67 -9.40 1.36 2.60
N MET A 68 -8.79 0.78 1.56
CA MET A 68 -7.91 -0.39 1.69
C MET A 68 -6.49 -0.03 2.14
N ILE A 69 -6.02 1.17 1.78
CA ILE A 69 -4.67 1.65 2.12
C ILE A 69 -4.57 1.97 3.61
N SER A 70 -5.62 2.54 4.20
CA SER A 70 -5.57 3.02 5.60
C SER A 70 -5.26 1.91 6.62
N PRO A 71 -5.98 0.77 6.68
CA PRO A 71 -5.65 -0.28 7.66
C PRO A 71 -4.31 -0.95 7.37
N LEU A 72 -3.92 -1.09 6.10
CA LEU A 72 -2.59 -1.57 5.72
C LEU A 72 -1.48 -0.66 6.26
N LEU A 73 -1.65 0.67 6.11
CA LEU A 73 -0.71 1.66 6.62
C LEU A 73 -0.54 1.53 8.15
N LEU A 74 -1.65 1.39 8.88
CA LEU A 74 -1.61 1.19 10.34
C LEU A 74 -0.76 -0.03 10.70
N PHE A 75 -1.01 -1.16 10.04
CA PHE A 75 -0.24 -2.38 10.28
C PHE A 75 1.25 -2.18 10.00
N LEU A 76 1.61 -1.60 8.85
CA LEU A 76 3.00 -1.36 8.45
C LEU A 76 3.73 -0.49 9.48
N ILE A 77 3.14 0.62 9.89
CA ILE A 77 3.76 1.53 10.88
C ILE A 77 3.96 0.81 12.22
N VAL A 78 2.97 0.06 12.70
CA VAL A 78 3.09 -0.68 13.96
C VAL A 78 4.16 -1.76 13.86
N HIS A 79 4.22 -2.49 12.75
CA HIS A 79 5.19 -3.57 12.54
C HIS A 79 6.62 -3.08 12.36
N ILE A 80 6.82 -1.91 11.72
CA ILE A 80 8.14 -1.31 11.55
C ILE A 80 8.61 -0.70 12.88
N THR A 81 7.74 0.05 13.55
CA THR A 81 8.09 0.78 14.78
C THR A 81 8.14 -0.09 16.03
N SER A 82 7.67 -1.35 15.97
CA SER A 82 7.83 -2.29 17.08
C SER A 82 9.28 -2.54 17.44
N ASP A 83 10.17 -2.53 16.45
CA ASP A 83 11.58 -2.87 16.65
C ASP A 83 12.36 -1.74 17.34
N PHE A 84 11.97 -0.49 17.08
CA PHE A 84 12.47 0.67 17.82
C PHE A 84 11.96 0.68 19.26
N LYS A 85 10.67 0.38 19.48
CA LYS A 85 10.08 0.38 20.83
C LYS A 85 10.64 -0.74 21.72
N GLN A 86 10.95 -1.90 21.14
CA GLN A 86 11.45 -3.07 21.86
C GLN A 86 12.98 -3.17 21.88
N GLU A 87 13.69 -2.19 21.31
CA GLU A 87 15.16 -2.17 21.19
C GLU A 87 15.74 -3.48 20.63
N LEU A 88 15.11 -4.03 19.59
CA LEU A 88 15.49 -5.33 19.01
C LEU A 88 16.81 -5.29 18.22
N TYR A 89 17.17 -4.13 17.66
CA TYR A 89 18.37 -3.96 16.85
C TYR A 89 19.70 -4.26 17.59
N PRO A 90 19.97 -3.71 18.80
CA PRO A 90 21.19 -4.04 19.54
C PRO A 90 21.29 -5.53 19.89
N VAL A 91 20.16 -6.18 20.22
CA VAL A 91 20.12 -7.63 20.55
C VAL A 91 20.41 -8.50 19.32
N LEU A 92 19.91 -8.12 18.15
CA LEU A 92 20.18 -8.87 16.91
C LEU A 92 21.64 -8.69 16.45
N LEU A 93 22.21 -7.51 16.69
CA LEU A 93 23.60 -7.22 16.35
C LEU A 93 24.59 -7.89 17.31
N SER A 94 24.27 -8.00 18.61
CA SER A 94 25.09 -8.75 19.57
C SER A 94 25.15 -10.25 19.26
N LYS A 95 24.12 -10.80 18.60
CA LYS A 95 24.11 -12.16 18.06
C LYS A 95 24.92 -12.33 16.75
N GLY A 96 25.61 -11.29 16.29
CA GLY A 96 26.47 -11.33 15.10
C GLY A 96 25.74 -11.23 13.76
N ILE A 97 24.46 -10.84 13.75
CA ILE A 97 23.70 -10.68 12.50
C ILE A 97 24.10 -9.37 11.81
N LYS A 98 24.51 -9.44 10.54
CA LYS A 98 24.89 -8.25 9.75
C LYS A 98 23.72 -7.25 9.62
N ARG A 99 24.00 -5.95 9.77
CA ARG A 99 23.02 -4.85 9.60
C ARG A 99 22.25 -4.94 8.28
N THR A 100 22.95 -5.21 7.18
CA THR A 100 22.32 -5.35 5.86
C THR A 100 21.30 -6.48 5.80
N ALA A 101 21.54 -7.60 6.49
CA ALA A 101 20.61 -8.72 6.53
C ALA A 101 19.32 -8.39 7.31
N ILE A 102 19.42 -7.56 8.35
CA ILE A 102 18.25 -7.09 9.13
C ILE A 102 17.39 -6.16 8.26
N PHE A 103 18.03 -5.19 7.61
CA PHE A 103 17.33 -4.25 6.72
C PHE A 103 16.56 -4.96 5.61
N TRP A 104 17.24 -5.81 4.83
CA TRP A 104 16.62 -6.55 3.73
C TRP A 104 15.56 -7.54 4.21
N GLY A 105 15.78 -8.19 5.36
CA GLY A 105 14.79 -9.07 5.97
C GLY A 105 13.49 -8.34 6.34
N LYS A 106 13.61 -7.14 6.93
CA LYS A 106 12.45 -6.32 7.30
C LYS A 106 11.70 -5.78 6.10
N LEU A 107 12.42 -5.25 5.12
CA LEU A 107 11.84 -4.74 3.87
C LEU A 107 11.07 -5.85 3.15
N LEU A 108 11.67 -7.02 2.96
CA LEU A 108 11.04 -8.13 2.27
C LEU A 108 9.83 -8.67 3.03
N SER A 109 9.88 -8.69 4.36
CA SER A 109 8.73 -9.08 5.20
C SER A 109 7.56 -8.10 5.04
N CYS A 110 7.83 -6.80 5.02
CA CYS A 110 6.79 -5.78 4.80
C CYS A 110 6.16 -5.91 3.41
N LEU A 111 6.98 -6.10 2.37
CA LEU A 111 6.49 -6.31 1.01
C LEU A 111 5.66 -7.58 0.89
N CYS A 112 6.12 -8.69 1.47
CA CYS A 112 5.37 -9.95 1.47
C CYS A 112 4.04 -9.83 2.23
N ALA A 113 4.04 -9.16 3.38
CA ALA A 113 2.83 -8.90 4.16
C ALA A 113 1.81 -8.06 3.38
N MET A 114 2.27 -7.02 2.68
CA MET A 114 1.44 -6.18 1.81
C MET A 114 0.84 -6.99 0.66
N MET A 115 1.65 -7.81 -0.02
CA MET A 115 1.15 -8.65 -1.12
C MET A 115 0.07 -9.61 -0.65
N LEU A 116 0.31 -10.32 0.47
CA LEU A 116 -0.67 -11.24 1.06
C LEU A 116 -1.97 -10.51 1.44
N TYR A 117 -1.86 -9.33 2.04
CA TYR A 117 -3.00 -8.51 2.44
C TYR A 117 -3.86 -8.12 1.22
N LEU A 118 -3.23 -7.60 0.16
CA LEU A 118 -3.94 -7.19 -1.05
C LEU A 118 -4.59 -8.37 -1.77
N VAL A 119 -3.89 -9.50 -1.89
CA VAL A 119 -4.45 -10.70 -2.53
C VAL A 119 -5.71 -11.17 -1.80
N ILE A 120 -5.68 -11.24 -0.46
CA ILE A 120 -6.87 -11.63 0.31
C ILE A 120 -8.04 -10.66 0.07
N CYS A 121 -7.75 -9.36 0.06
CA CYS A 121 -8.79 -8.35 -0.15
C CYS A 121 -9.39 -8.41 -1.57
N ILE A 122 -8.56 -8.58 -2.61
CA ILE A 122 -9.02 -8.69 -4.00
C ILE A 122 -9.84 -9.97 -4.20
N VAL A 123 -9.36 -11.10 -3.69
CA VAL A 123 -10.09 -12.39 -3.78
C VAL A 123 -11.45 -12.27 -3.10
N PHE A 124 -11.50 -11.64 -1.92
CA PHE A 124 -12.75 -11.40 -1.22
C PHE A 124 -13.68 -10.44 -1.99
N ALA A 125 -13.15 -9.33 -2.53
CA ALA A 125 -13.91 -8.37 -3.32
C ALA A 125 -14.57 -9.03 -4.54
N TYR A 126 -13.80 -9.81 -5.29
CA TYR A 126 -14.28 -10.54 -6.45
C TYR A 126 -15.30 -11.62 -6.07
N ALA A 127 -15.06 -12.37 -4.98
CA ALA A 127 -16.03 -13.35 -4.50
C ALA A 127 -17.39 -12.69 -4.19
N VAL A 128 -17.38 -11.54 -3.50
CA VAL A 128 -18.62 -10.80 -3.17
C VAL A 128 -19.31 -10.30 -4.44
N ILE A 129 -18.60 -9.65 -5.37
CA ILE A 129 -19.24 -9.10 -6.56
C ILE A 129 -19.80 -10.20 -7.47
N PHE A 130 -19.10 -11.33 -7.61
CA PHE A 130 -19.60 -12.48 -8.37
C PHE A 130 -20.86 -13.08 -7.75
N THR A 131 -20.98 -13.13 -6.42
CA THR A 131 -22.24 -13.58 -5.79
C THR A 131 -23.40 -12.63 -6.05
N MET A 132 -23.15 -11.32 -6.16
CA MET A 132 -24.19 -10.33 -6.46
C MET A 132 -24.60 -10.36 -7.94
N TRP A 133 -23.65 -10.62 -8.85
CA TRP A 133 -23.88 -10.67 -10.28
C TRP A 133 -24.29 -12.05 -10.79
N ALA A 134 -24.51 -13.03 -9.91
CA ALA A 134 -24.84 -14.40 -10.29
C ALA A 134 -26.06 -14.52 -11.24
N ASN A 135 -26.97 -13.55 -11.19
CA ASN A 135 -28.19 -13.54 -12.01
C ASN A 135 -28.13 -12.58 -13.20
N ILE A 136 -27.03 -11.85 -13.41
CA ILE A 136 -26.89 -10.86 -14.49
C ILE A 136 -26.16 -11.52 -15.67
N SER A 137 -26.82 -11.59 -16.83
CA SER A 137 -26.21 -12.08 -18.07
C SER A 137 -25.47 -10.94 -18.79
N GLY A 138 -24.25 -11.20 -19.26
CA GLY A 138 -23.47 -10.24 -20.05
C GLY A 138 -22.37 -9.46 -19.31
N VAL A 139 -21.76 -10.06 -18.27
CA VAL A 139 -20.60 -9.47 -17.58
C VAL A 139 -19.37 -9.46 -18.51
N ASN A 140 -18.76 -8.29 -18.69
CA ASN A 140 -17.49 -8.19 -19.42
C ASN A 140 -16.30 -8.46 -18.48
N ILE A 141 -15.44 -9.42 -18.84
CA ILE A 141 -14.27 -9.83 -18.05
C ILE A 141 -13.00 -9.73 -18.91
N PRO A 142 -12.44 -8.52 -19.08
CA PRO A 142 -11.17 -8.34 -19.78
C PRO A 142 -9.99 -8.78 -18.88
N VAL A 143 -9.69 -10.09 -18.89
CA VAL A 143 -8.70 -10.71 -17.99
C VAL A 143 -7.29 -10.10 -18.14
N PHE A 144 -6.87 -9.81 -19.37
CA PHE A 144 -5.53 -9.29 -19.64
C PHE A 144 -5.33 -7.89 -19.06
N GLU A 145 -6.29 -6.99 -19.33
CA GLU A 145 -6.27 -5.61 -18.86
C GLU A 145 -6.28 -5.54 -17.33
N ILE A 146 -7.19 -6.29 -16.69
CA ILE A 146 -7.25 -6.41 -15.23
C ILE A 146 -5.94 -6.95 -14.67
N GLY A 147 -5.34 -7.96 -15.32
CA GLY A 147 -4.05 -8.53 -14.91
C GLY A 147 -2.91 -7.49 -14.94
N THR A 148 -2.84 -6.67 -15.99
CA THR A 148 -1.85 -5.59 -16.09
C THR A 148 -2.08 -4.49 -15.04
N TYR A 149 -3.33 -4.09 -14.84
CA TYR A 149 -3.73 -3.11 -13.83
C TYR A 149 -3.35 -3.57 -12.42
N LEU A 150 -3.74 -4.79 -12.04
CA LEU A 150 -3.41 -5.35 -10.73
C LEU A 150 -1.90 -5.44 -10.51
N SER A 151 -1.12 -5.81 -11.54
CA SER A 151 0.34 -5.85 -11.46
C SER A 151 0.94 -4.47 -11.16
N ILE A 152 0.42 -3.42 -11.80
CA ILE A 152 0.84 -2.03 -11.53
C ILE A 152 0.41 -1.60 -10.13
N GLN A 153 -0.79 -1.99 -9.68
CA GLN A 153 -1.24 -1.69 -8.31
C GLN A 153 -0.33 -2.37 -7.28
N PHE A 154 -0.03 -3.66 -7.40
CA PHE A 154 0.91 -4.35 -6.49
C PHE A 154 2.27 -3.64 -6.41
N LEU A 155 2.81 -3.21 -7.55
CA LEU A 155 4.06 -2.44 -7.59
C LEU A 155 3.92 -1.08 -6.91
N SER A 156 2.80 -0.38 -7.11
CA SER A 156 2.53 0.93 -6.51
C SER A 156 2.43 0.87 -4.99
N PHE A 157 1.71 -0.12 -4.45
CA PHE A 157 1.63 -0.37 -3.01
C PHE A 157 2.98 -0.85 -2.44
N GLY A 158 3.76 -1.60 -3.20
CA GLY A 158 5.13 -1.96 -2.86
C GLY A 158 6.02 -0.73 -2.71
N ALA A 159 6.00 0.17 -3.70
CA ALA A 159 6.73 1.43 -3.66
C ALA A 159 6.30 2.29 -2.47
N TYR A 160 4.99 2.41 -2.23
CA TYR A 160 4.45 3.12 -1.07
C TYR A 160 4.91 2.51 0.26
N THR A 161 4.98 1.18 0.36
CA THR A 161 5.50 0.48 1.55
C THR A 161 6.95 0.88 1.85
N THR A 162 7.78 1.04 0.82
CA THR A 162 9.17 1.50 1.00
C THR A 162 9.24 2.96 1.45
N PHE A 163 8.30 3.80 1.00
CA PHE A 163 8.17 5.18 1.44
C PHE A 163 7.76 5.28 2.92
N VAL A 164 6.78 4.47 3.35
CA VAL A 164 6.37 4.37 4.76
C VAL A 164 7.53 3.91 5.64
N LEU A 165 8.31 2.93 5.15
CA LEU A 165 9.51 2.45 5.82
C LEU A 165 10.52 3.59 6.04
N MET A 166 10.79 4.38 5.00
CA MET A 166 11.68 5.53 5.07
C MET A 166 11.25 6.52 6.17
N ILE A 167 9.97 6.90 6.19
CA ILE A 167 9.45 7.82 7.21
C ILE A 167 9.60 7.25 8.62
N CYS A 168 9.28 5.97 8.82
CA CYS A 168 9.39 5.33 10.13
C CYS A 168 10.85 5.30 10.64
N TYR A 169 11.81 5.06 9.76
CA TYR A 169 13.24 5.06 10.12
C TYR A 169 13.83 6.46 10.33
N LEU A 170 13.29 7.47 9.64
CA LEU A 170 13.66 8.87 9.85
C LEU A 170 13.14 9.40 11.19
N LEU A 171 11.86 9.17 11.49
CA LEU A 171 11.21 9.74 12.67
C LEU A 171 11.49 8.94 13.94
N ARG A 172 11.66 7.62 13.84
CA ARG A 172 12.03 6.71 14.95
C ARG A 172 11.07 6.67 16.13
N ASN A 173 9.98 7.44 16.08
CA ASN A 173 8.90 7.46 17.05
C ASN A 173 7.62 6.96 16.39
N ARG A 174 6.93 6.02 17.04
CA ARG A 174 5.68 5.44 16.55
C ARG A 174 4.60 6.50 16.34
N THR A 175 4.37 7.36 17.33
CA THR A 175 3.27 8.32 17.29
C THR A 175 3.49 9.36 16.20
N THR A 176 4.71 9.90 16.10
CA THR A 176 5.07 10.85 15.05
C THR A 176 5.00 10.21 13.67
N SER A 177 5.47 8.97 13.52
CA SER A 177 5.38 8.25 12.25
C SER A 177 3.94 8.00 11.83
N PHE A 178 3.07 7.65 12.78
CA PHE A 178 1.64 7.51 12.53
C PHE A 178 1.04 8.84 12.03
N PHE A 179 1.24 9.92 12.78
CA PHE A 179 0.71 11.23 12.43
C PHE A 179 1.19 11.71 11.05
N VAL A 180 2.50 11.64 10.78
CA VAL A 180 3.08 12.12 9.52
C VAL A 180 2.59 11.31 8.32
N ASN A 181 2.57 9.98 8.40
CA ASN A 181 2.11 9.16 7.27
C ASN A 181 0.62 9.38 6.95
N TYR A 182 -0.23 9.46 7.97
CA TYR A 182 -1.66 9.72 7.77
C TYR A 182 -1.93 11.14 7.27
N LEU A 183 -1.20 12.14 7.78
CA LEU A 183 -1.25 13.51 7.27
C LEU A 183 -0.85 13.57 5.80
N LEU A 184 0.20 12.83 5.39
CA LEU A 184 0.60 12.75 3.99
C LEU A 184 -0.47 12.08 3.11
N ILE A 185 -1.19 11.07 3.56
CA ILE A 185 -2.33 10.54 2.78
C ILE A 185 -3.43 11.60 2.66
N ALA A 186 -3.86 12.18 3.78
CA ALA A 186 -5.06 13.02 3.82
C ALA A 186 -4.87 14.39 3.17
N VAL A 187 -3.70 15.01 3.38
CA VAL A 187 -3.49 16.44 3.11
C VAL A 187 -2.70 16.66 1.82
N LEU A 188 -1.85 15.71 1.41
CA LEU A 188 -0.95 15.92 0.28
C LEU A 188 -1.69 16.08 -1.05
N TRP A 189 -2.86 15.44 -1.21
CA TRP A 189 -3.72 15.65 -2.38
C TRP A 189 -4.13 17.12 -2.53
N LEU A 190 -4.57 17.76 -1.44
CA LEU A 190 -4.97 19.17 -1.44
C LEU A 190 -3.80 20.08 -1.82
N TYR A 191 -2.63 19.84 -1.22
CA TYR A 191 -1.44 20.65 -1.48
C TYR A 191 -0.96 20.53 -2.92
N LEU A 192 -0.82 19.31 -3.44
CA LEU A 192 -0.33 19.08 -4.81
C LEU A 192 -1.30 19.66 -5.86
N THR A 193 -2.61 19.61 -5.58
CA THR A 193 -3.62 20.22 -6.45
C THR A 193 -3.49 21.75 -6.44
N LYS A 194 -3.37 22.37 -5.26
CA LYS A 194 -3.22 23.84 -5.15
C LYS A 194 -1.90 24.35 -5.75
N ILE A 195 -0.81 23.63 -5.57
CA ILE A 195 0.49 23.98 -6.16
C ILE A 195 0.44 23.85 -7.68
N GLY A 196 -0.19 22.79 -8.20
CA GLY A 196 -0.35 22.61 -9.65
C GLY A 196 -1.11 23.77 -10.31
N ILE A 197 -2.17 24.25 -9.66
CA ILE A 197 -2.93 25.43 -10.11
C ILE A 197 -2.07 26.70 -10.01
N ALA A 198 -1.35 26.88 -8.90
CA ALA A 198 -0.51 28.07 -8.70
C ALA A 198 0.66 28.16 -9.69
N LEU A 199 1.17 27.02 -10.15
CA LEU A 199 2.25 26.92 -11.14
C LEU A 199 1.74 26.88 -12.59
N ASP A 200 0.42 26.98 -12.81
CA ASP A 200 -0.23 26.89 -14.12
C ASP A 200 0.21 25.67 -14.95
N MET A 201 0.30 24.52 -14.27
CA MET A 201 0.76 23.28 -14.89
C MET A 201 -0.36 22.69 -15.74
N SER A 202 -0.04 22.30 -16.97
CA SER A 202 -0.99 21.61 -17.89
C SER A 202 -1.37 20.20 -17.44
N TYR A 203 -0.73 19.68 -16.38
CA TYR A 203 -0.95 18.34 -15.85
C TYR A 203 -1.11 18.33 -14.32
N PRO A 204 -1.94 17.42 -13.78
CA PRO A 204 -2.14 17.31 -12.34
C PRO A 204 -0.90 16.71 -11.66
N LEU A 205 -0.22 17.51 -10.84
CA LEU A 205 0.97 17.11 -10.07
C LEU A 205 0.71 15.90 -9.16
N TYR A 206 -0.54 15.72 -8.74
CA TYR A 206 -0.96 14.59 -7.91
C TYR A 206 -0.73 13.22 -8.54
N GLN A 207 -0.75 13.11 -9.88
CA GLN A 207 -0.48 11.84 -10.57
C GLN A 207 0.98 11.36 -10.41
N TYR A 208 1.90 12.23 -9.98
CA TYR A 208 3.30 11.87 -9.69
C TYR A 208 3.52 11.47 -8.22
N TRP A 209 2.50 11.59 -7.39
CA TRP A 209 2.51 11.03 -6.05
C TRP A 209 2.09 9.56 -6.13
N ILE A 210 2.81 8.63 -5.49
CA ILE A 210 2.56 7.19 -5.66
C ILE A 210 1.13 6.76 -5.30
N VAL A 211 0.54 7.37 -4.28
CA VAL A 211 -0.86 7.11 -3.88
C VAL A 211 -1.83 7.75 -4.88
N GLY A 212 -1.47 8.90 -5.45
CA GLY A 212 -2.27 9.57 -6.46
C GLY A 212 -2.22 8.91 -7.82
N LEU A 213 -1.08 8.32 -8.17
CA LEU A 213 -0.91 7.44 -9.32
C LEU A 213 -1.85 6.24 -9.19
N SER A 214 -1.88 5.59 -8.02
CA SER A 214 -2.71 4.42 -7.75
C SER A 214 -4.21 4.73 -7.79
N ASN A 215 -4.64 5.85 -7.19
CA ASN A 215 -6.03 6.30 -7.20
C ASN A 215 -6.50 6.72 -8.60
N GLY A 216 -5.71 7.57 -9.29
CA GLY A 216 -6.08 8.10 -10.60
C GLY A 216 -5.79 7.16 -11.78
N LEU A 217 -5.43 5.90 -11.54
CA LEU A 217 -5.11 4.96 -12.60
C LEU A 217 -6.40 4.43 -13.24
N GLN A 218 -6.54 4.63 -14.53
CA GLN A 218 -7.59 4.02 -15.36
C GLN A 218 -6.95 3.01 -16.30
N ILE A 219 -7.61 1.87 -16.50
CA ILE A 219 -7.17 0.75 -17.32
C ILE A 219 -6.91 1.20 -18.75
N GLU A 220 -7.82 1.98 -19.33
CA GLU A 220 -7.69 2.52 -20.69
C GLU A 220 -6.47 3.44 -20.87
N GLN A 221 -6.02 4.11 -19.80
CA GLN A 221 -4.92 5.06 -19.86
C GLN A 221 -3.55 4.42 -19.65
N ILE A 222 -3.48 3.15 -19.23
CA ILE A 222 -2.21 2.44 -18.97
C ILE A 222 -1.30 2.44 -20.21
N PRO A 223 -1.74 2.04 -21.41
CA PRO A 223 -0.85 1.91 -22.56
C PRO A 223 -0.20 3.25 -22.95
N HIS A 224 -0.95 4.34 -22.82
CA HIS A 224 -0.49 5.68 -23.16
C HIS A 224 0.49 6.26 -22.14
N ASN A 225 0.37 5.88 -20.86
CA ASN A 225 1.12 6.48 -19.76
C ASN A 225 2.15 5.54 -19.12
N ILE A 226 2.41 4.37 -19.71
CA ILE A 226 3.22 3.31 -19.09
C ILE A 226 4.65 3.76 -18.72
N GLY A 227 5.29 4.57 -19.57
CA GLY A 227 6.62 5.10 -19.30
C GLY A 227 6.67 5.95 -18.03
N ARG A 228 5.69 6.85 -17.87
CA ARG A 228 5.54 7.71 -16.68
C ARG A 228 5.26 6.88 -15.42
N ILE A 229 4.39 5.88 -15.53
CA ILE A 229 4.04 4.97 -14.43
C ILE A 229 5.29 4.23 -13.93
N ILE A 230 6.05 3.61 -14.84
CA ILE A 230 7.25 2.84 -14.50
C ILE A 230 8.33 3.71 -13.87
N VAL A 231 8.59 4.89 -14.43
CA VAL A 231 9.58 5.84 -13.88
C VAL A 231 9.18 6.27 -12.47
N THR A 232 7.92 6.64 -12.28
CA THR A 232 7.41 7.06 -10.96
C THR A 232 7.58 5.93 -9.94
N ILE A 233 7.07 4.73 -10.22
CA ILE A 233 7.19 3.57 -9.33
C ILE A 233 8.66 3.27 -9.00
N THR A 234 9.53 3.29 -10.01
CA THR A 234 10.96 2.99 -9.84
C THR A 234 11.64 4.00 -8.93
N LEU A 235 11.36 5.30 -9.08
CA LEU A 235 11.87 6.36 -8.21
C LEU A 235 11.41 6.17 -6.76
N TYR A 236 10.13 5.84 -6.55
CA TYR A 236 9.58 5.55 -5.23
C TYR A 236 10.06 4.24 -4.62
N PHE A 237 10.67 3.33 -5.38
CA PHE A 237 11.41 2.19 -4.81
C PHE A 237 12.85 2.58 -4.45
N ILE A 238 13.59 3.15 -5.41
CA ILE A 238 15.04 3.34 -5.27
C ILE A 238 15.36 4.40 -4.21
N ILE A 239 14.73 5.57 -4.27
CA ILE A 239 15.05 6.70 -3.40
C ILE A 239 14.75 6.35 -1.93
N PRO A 240 13.55 5.87 -1.56
CA PRO A 240 13.26 5.53 -0.17
C PRO A 240 14.14 4.40 0.37
N ILE A 241 14.45 3.37 -0.44
CA ILE A 241 15.36 2.30 -0.03
C ILE A 241 16.76 2.85 0.25
N ALA A 242 17.29 3.72 -0.62
CA ALA A 242 18.61 4.32 -0.45
C ALA A 242 18.67 5.20 0.81
N VAL A 243 17.67 6.06 1.03
CA VAL A 243 17.57 6.93 2.21
C VAL A 243 17.43 6.09 3.49
N THR A 244 16.59 5.05 3.48
CA THR A 244 16.40 4.18 4.65
C THR A 244 17.67 3.40 4.97
N ARG A 245 18.35 2.89 3.95
CA ARG A 245 19.61 2.15 4.13
C ARG A 245 20.71 3.04 4.69
N THR A 246 20.86 4.26 4.18
CA THR A 246 21.86 5.21 4.68
C THR A 246 21.56 5.61 6.12
N THR A 247 20.31 5.96 6.45
CA THR A 247 19.93 6.25 7.85
C THR A 247 20.13 5.06 8.79
N PHE A 248 19.89 3.84 8.33
CA PHE A 248 20.13 2.63 9.13
C PHE A 248 21.63 2.33 9.28
N CYS A 249 22.46 2.60 8.27
CA CYS A 249 23.89 2.40 8.36
C CYS A 249 24.57 3.44 9.26
N HIS A 250 24.15 4.72 9.17
CA HIS A 250 24.59 5.81 10.06
C HIS A 250 23.99 5.73 11.46
N PHE A 251 23.19 4.69 11.76
CA PHE A 251 22.74 4.39 13.11
C PHE A 251 23.95 3.98 13.97
N ASP A 252 24.46 4.94 14.73
CA ASP A 252 25.40 4.71 15.81
C ASP A 252 24.60 4.20 17.01
N ILE A 253 24.77 2.91 17.34
CA ILE A 253 24.27 2.31 18.60
C ILE A 253 25.17 2.76 19.75
N LYS A 254 25.60 4.02 19.73
CA LYS A 254 26.57 4.58 20.69
C LYS A 254 25.95 4.79 22.07
N ASN A 255 24.62 4.72 22.18
CA ASN A 255 23.92 4.78 23.45
C ASN A 255 23.78 3.42 24.16
N SER A 256 24.13 2.29 23.51
CA SER A 256 24.21 0.99 24.20
C SER A 256 25.54 0.76 24.91
N GLU A 257 26.60 1.49 24.55
CA GLU A 257 27.92 1.37 25.19
C GLU A 257 28.07 2.33 26.38
N LYS A 258 27.34 3.45 26.39
CA LYS A 258 27.37 4.42 27.51
C LYS A 258 26.54 4.02 28.75
N GLY A 259 25.80 2.92 28.68
CA GLY A 259 25.07 2.35 29.84
C GLY A 259 25.83 1.25 30.59
N LYS A 260 27.11 1.03 30.26
CA LYS A 260 27.98 0.01 30.89
C LYS A 260 29.35 0.56 31.29
N LEU A 261 29.40 1.81 31.77
CA LEU A 261 30.54 2.37 32.48
C LEU A 261 30.06 3.03 33.77
#